data_AF-A0A516NGU1-F1
#
_entry.id   AF-A0A516NGU1-F1
#
_cell.length_a   1.000
_cell.length_b   1.000
_cell.length_c   1.000
_cell.angle_alpha   90.00
_cell.angle_beta   90.00
_cell.angle_gamma   90.00
#
_symmetry.space_group_name_H-M   'P 1'
#
loop_
_entity.id
_entity.type
_entity.pdbx_description
1 polymer ?
#
loop_
_entity_poly.entity_id
_entity_poly.type
_entity_poly.pdbx_seq_one_letter_code
_entity_poly.pdbx_strand_id
1 'polypeptide(L)'
;MSYDAEDFIFVDRERVRGLVSAMNTAADTLGGIRADDQTLSSTLALNPLLPGTGIDAACMTGSTNATIAMTATTEQVRVMAVRTGNGLSAVLAQDADSASRIPR
;
A
#
# COMPACT_ATOMS: atom_id res chain seq x y z
N MET A 1 2.24 40.69 13.46
CA MET A 1 2.39 39.46 12.68
C MET A 1 1.02 38.80 12.65
N SER A 2 0.34 38.87 11.51
CA SER A 2 -0.88 38.10 11.26
C SER A 2 -0.43 36.65 11.12
N TYR A 3 -0.89 35.77 12.01
CA TYR A 3 -0.78 34.34 11.78
C TYR A 3 -1.95 33.98 10.88
N ASP A 4 -1.69 33.89 9.57
CA ASP A 4 -2.72 33.46 8.63
C ASP A 4 -3.09 32.01 8.95
N ALA A 5 -4.39 31.73 8.99
CA ALA A 5 -4.94 30.42 9.35
C ALA A 5 -4.50 29.26 8.42
N GLU A 6 -3.70 29.57 7.39
CA GLU A 6 -3.08 28.63 6.45
C GLU A 6 -1.90 27.86 7.08
N ASP A 7 -1.35 28.31 8.21
CA ASP A 7 -0.20 27.67 8.89
C ASP A 7 -0.58 26.56 9.90
N PHE A 8 -1.88 26.30 10.14
CA PHE A 8 -2.32 25.23 11.03
C PHE A 8 -2.79 24.01 10.23
N ILE A 9 -1.87 23.08 9.99
CA ILE A 9 -2.22 21.76 9.47
C ILE A 9 -2.90 20.96 10.59
N PHE A 10 -4.23 20.97 10.62
CA PHE A 10 -4.98 20.09 11.50
C PHE A 10 -4.96 18.66 10.96
N VAL A 11 -4.20 17.78 11.62
CA VAL A 11 -4.15 16.35 11.27
C VAL A 11 -5.10 15.57 12.17
N ASP A 12 -6.15 14.98 11.57
CA ASP A 12 -6.98 14.00 12.26
C ASP A 12 -6.20 12.68 12.42
N ARG A 13 -5.66 12.50 13.62
CA ARG A 13 -4.79 11.37 13.99
C ARG A 13 -5.47 10.03 13.80
N GLU A 14 -6.75 9.93 14.13
CA GLU A 14 -7.52 8.68 14.04
C GLU A 14 -7.82 8.33 12.59
N ARG A 15 -8.18 9.32 11.76
CA ARG A 15 -8.32 9.10 10.32
C ARG A 15 -7.02 8.69 9.66
N VAL A 16 -5.89 9.28 10.04
CA VAL A 16 -4.58 8.91 9.47
C VAL A 16 -4.17 7.50 9.90
N ARG A 17 -4.38 7.11 11.16
CA ARG A 17 -4.19 5.72 11.62
C ARG A 17 -5.08 4.74 10.87
N GLY A 18 -6.35 5.10 10.68
CA GLY A 18 -7.30 4.31 9.89
C GLY A 18 -6.84 4.14 8.43
N LEU A 19 -6.33 5.21 7.82
CA LEU A 19 -5.78 5.17 6.46
C LEU A 19 -4.53 4.27 6.37
N VAL A 20 -3.61 4.36 7.33
CA VAL A 20 -2.44 3.46 7.40
C VAL A 20 -2.87 2.00 7.53
N SER A 21 -3.85 1.72 8.39
CA SER A 21 -4.42 0.38 8.51
C SER A 21 -5.03 -0.10 7.19
N ALA A 22 -5.84 0.73 6.55
CA ALA A 22 -6.50 0.40 5.29
C ALA A 22 -5.48 0.12 4.17
N MET A 23 -4.39 0.89 4.08
CA MET A 23 -3.32 0.65 3.12
C MET A 23 -2.61 -0.70 3.38
N ASN A 24 -2.30 -1.01 4.63
CA ASN A 24 -1.70 -2.31 4.97
C ASN A 24 -2.64 -3.48 4.63
N THR A 25 -3.92 -3.37 4.98
CA THR A 25 -4.93 -4.38 4.63
C THR A 25 -5.08 -4.53 3.11
N ALA A 26 -5.03 -3.44 2.35
CA ALA A 26 -5.07 -3.48 0.88
C ALA A 26 -3.83 -4.19 0.31
N ALA A 27 -2.64 -3.91 0.85
CA ALA A 27 -1.41 -4.60 0.46
C ALA A 27 -1.47 -6.11 0.75
N ASP A 28 -1.99 -6.50 1.92
CA ASP A 28 -2.15 -7.91 2.28
C ASP A 28 -3.21 -8.61 1.40
N THR A 29 -4.28 -7.91 1.04
CA THR A 29 -5.30 -8.40 0.10
C THR A 29 -4.70 -8.66 -1.29
N LEU A 30 -3.86 -7.75 -1.80
CA LEU A 30 -3.13 -7.96 -3.06
C LEU A 30 -2.16 -9.15 -2.97
N GLY A 31 -1.52 -9.34 -1.82
CA GLY A 31 -0.70 -10.52 -1.54
C GLY A 31 -1.51 -11.83 -1.59
N GLY A 32 -2.72 -11.82 -1.02
CA GLY A 32 -3.65 -12.95 -1.07
C GLY A 32 -4.10 -13.30 -2.49
N ILE A 33 -4.55 -12.31 -3.26
CA ILE A 33 -4.96 -12.49 -4.67
C ILE A 33 -3.85 -13.14 -5.49
N ARG A 34 -2.60 -12.70 -5.29
CA ARG A 34 -1.45 -13.30 -5.96
C ARG A 34 -1.24 -14.77 -5.59
N ALA A 35 -1.38 -15.12 -4.30
CA ALA A 35 -1.23 -16.50 -3.85
C ALA A 35 -2.33 -17.41 -4.43
N ASP A 36 -3.55 -16.89 -4.53
CA ASP A 36 -4.67 -17.59 -5.18
C ASP A 36 -4.40 -17.80 -6.67
N ASP A 37 -3.88 -16.80 -7.39
CA ASP A 37 -3.55 -16.90 -8.82
C ASP A 37 -2.40 -17.92 -9.08
N GLN A 38 -1.41 -17.97 -8.19
CA GLN A 38 -0.37 -19.00 -8.24
C GLN A 38 -0.93 -20.41 -8.00
N THR A 39 -1.87 -20.54 -7.07
CA THR A 39 -2.56 -21.80 -6.80
C THR A 39 -3.39 -22.23 -8.01
N LEU A 40 -4.14 -21.31 -8.62
CA LEU A 40 -4.93 -21.57 -9.83
C LEU A 40 -4.03 -21.97 -11.01
N SER A 41 -2.90 -21.30 -11.20
CA SER A 41 -1.90 -21.65 -12.23
C SER A 41 -1.36 -23.07 -12.05
N SER A 42 -1.10 -23.49 -10.80
CA SER A 42 -0.70 -24.88 -10.51
C SER A 42 -1.81 -25.89 -10.80
N THR A 43 -3.08 -25.46 -10.71
CA THR A 43 -4.25 -26.29 -11.01
C THR A 43 -4.51 -26.37 -12.52
N LEU A 44 -4.29 -25.28 -13.26
CA LEU A 44 -4.33 -25.25 -14.74
C LEU A 44 -3.22 -26.10 -15.37
N ALA A 45 -2.09 -26.29 -14.68
CA ALA A 45 -1.08 -27.26 -15.09
C ALA A 45 -1.62 -28.71 -15.11
N LEU A 46 -2.73 -29.00 -14.41
CA LEU A 46 -3.41 -30.30 -14.45
C LEU A 46 -4.34 -30.46 -15.68
N ASN A 47 -4.63 -29.36 -16.40
CA ASN A 47 -5.45 -29.36 -17.60
C ASN A 47 -4.76 -28.50 -18.68
N PRO A 48 -3.68 -29.03 -19.28
CA PRO A 48 -2.69 -28.21 -19.95
C PRO A 48 -3.28 -27.50 -21.18
N LEU A 49 -3.08 -26.18 -21.23
CA LEU A 49 -2.99 -25.50 -22.51
C LEU A 49 -1.92 -26.22 -23.33
N LEU A 50 -2.19 -26.47 -24.62
CA LEU A 50 -1.23 -27.13 -25.51
C LEU A 50 0.09 -26.33 -25.50
N PRO A 51 1.20 -26.90 -25.02
CA PRO A 51 2.46 -26.20 -24.90
C PRO A 51 2.95 -25.70 -26.27
N GLY A 52 3.52 -24.50 -26.31
CA GLY A 52 4.06 -23.93 -27.55
C GLY A 52 3.03 -23.32 -28.49
N THR A 53 1.75 -23.24 -28.07
CA THR A 53 0.76 -22.43 -28.77
C THR A 53 0.90 -20.94 -28.42
N GLY A 54 0.40 -20.06 -29.30
CA GLY A 54 0.37 -18.61 -28.98
C GLY A 54 -0.48 -18.28 -27.75
N ILE A 55 -1.47 -19.12 -27.43
CA ILE A 55 -2.32 -18.99 -26.24
C ILE A 55 -1.52 -19.31 -24.97
N ASP A 56 -0.73 -20.37 -25.00
CA ASP A 56 0.19 -20.74 -23.91
C ASP A 56 1.20 -19.61 -23.62
N ALA A 57 1.86 -19.10 -24.66
CA ALA A 57 2.80 -17.98 -24.54
C ALA A 57 2.14 -16.70 -23.98
N ALA A 58 0.93 -16.37 -24.44
CA ALA A 58 0.17 -15.21 -23.95
C ALA A 58 -0.25 -15.38 -22.49
N CYS A 59 -0.66 -16.59 -22.08
CA CYS A 59 -1.04 -16.90 -20.71
C CYS A 59 0.16 -16.76 -19.75
N MET A 60 1.30 -17.37 -20.08
CA MET A 60 2.53 -17.27 -19.27
C MET A 60 3.01 -15.82 -19.13
N THR A 61 3.04 -15.08 -20.24
CA THR A 61 3.47 -13.67 -20.26
C THR A 61 2.50 -12.80 -19.46
N GLY A 62 1.19 -13.01 -19.64
CA GLY A 62 0.15 -12.30 -18.92
C GLY A 62 0.22 -12.51 -17.41
N SER A 63 0.35 -13.76 -16.97
CA SER A 63 0.51 -14.12 -15.55
C SER A 63 1.79 -13.51 -14.94
N THR A 64 2.90 -13.55 -15.68
CA THR A 64 4.16 -12.93 -15.25
C THR A 64 4.00 -11.41 -15.09
N ASN A 65 3.39 -10.73 -16.05
CA ASN A 65 3.15 -9.28 -15.99
C ASN A 65 2.21 -8.91 -14.85
N ALA A 66 1.13 -9.67 -14.64
CA ALA A 66 0.21 -9.49 -13.52
C ALA A 66 0.93 -9.64 -12.18
N THR A 67 1.77 -10.67 -12.04
CA THR A 67 2.59 -10.91 -10.85
C THR A 67 3.52 -9.74 -10.56
N ILE A 68 4.22 -9.21 -11.58
CA ILE A 68 5.12 -8.06 -11.43
C ILE A 68 4.33 -6.83 -10.98
N ALA A 69 3.21 -6.53 -11.65
CA ALA A 69 2.36 -5.39 -11.32
C ALA A 69 1.84 -5.47 -9.88
N MET A 70 1.29 -6.61 -9.46
CA MET A 70 0.79 -6.82 -8.09
C MET A 70 1.90 -6.66 -7.05
N THR A 71 3.11 -7.15 -7.33
CA THR A 71 4.28 -6.98 -6.44
C THR A 71 4.62 -5.49 -6.27
N ALA A 72 4.75 -4.79 -7.40
CA ALA A 72 5.11 -3.38 -7.41
C ALA A 72 4.06 -2.53 -6.69
N THR A 73 2.77 -2.79 -6.93
CA THR A 73 1.68 -2.08 -6.25
C THR A 73 1.67 -2.37 -4.75
N THR A 74 1.84 -3.63 -4.35
CA THR A 74 1.90 -4.02 -2.93
C THR A 74 3.01 -3.26 -2.20
N GLU A 75 4.21 -3.20 -2.80
CA GLU A 75 5.35 -2.49 -2.23
C GLU A 75 5.09 -0.98 -2.12
N GLN A 76 4.55 -0.37 -3.18
CA GLN A 76 4.22 1.06 -3.17
C GLN A 76 3.20 1.42 -2.09
N VAL A 77 2.16 0.60 -1.93
CA VAL A 77 1.14 0.81 -0.89
C VAL A 77 1.75 0.69 0.52
N ARG A 78 2.66 -0.26 0.74
CA ARG A 78 3.39 -0.39 2.02
C ARG A 78 4.30 0.82 2.27
N VAL A 79 5.04 1.28 1.26
CA VAL A 79 5.86 2.49 1.37
C VAL A 79 5.01 3.72 1.68
N MET A 80 3.83 3.85 1.07
CA MET A 80 2.88 4.92 1.40
C MET A 80 2.42 4.82 2.85
N ALA A 81 2.05 3.63 3.34
CA ALA A 81 1.66 3.42 4.72
C ALA A 81 2.75 3.84 5.73
N VAL A 82 4.00 3.47 5.46
CA VAL A 82 5.16 3.88 6.28
C VAL A 82 5.33 5.39 6.25
N ARG A 83 5.32 6.02 5.07
CA ARG A 83 5.50 7.48 4.94
C ARG A 83 4.39 8.25 5.64
N THR A 84 3.15 7.82 5.50
CA THR A 84 2.00 8.42 6.18
C THR A 84 2.10 8.27 7.70
N GLY A 85 2.49 7.09 8.20
CA GLY A 85 2.71 6.87 9.63
C GLY A 85 3.86 7.70 10.22
N ASN A 86 4.96 7.84 9.46
CA ASN A 86 6.07 8.71 9.84
C ASN A 86 5.67 10.18 9.87
N GLY A 87 4.89 10.64 8.87
CA GLY A 87 4.36 12.00 8.82
C GLY A 87 3.47 12.30 10.03
N LEU A 88 2.58 11.38 10.40
CA LEU A 88 1.78 11.51 11.62
C LEU A 88 2.66 11.64 12.86
N SER A 89 3.68 10.79 12.99
CA SER A 89 4.60 10.82 14.15
C SER A 89 5.37 12.14 14.25
N ALA A 90 5.79 12.72 13.12
CA ALA A 90 6.44 14.02 13.07
C ALA A 90 5.52 15.15 13.55
N VAL A 91 4.26 15.17 13.09
CA VAL A 91 3.26 16.16 13.53
C VAL A 91 2.99 16.03 15.04
N LEU A 92 2.85 14.81 15.55
CA LEU A 92 2.66 14.59 17.00
C LEU A 92 3.82 15.11 17.83
N ALA A 93 5.05 14.94 17.35
CA ALA A 93 6.25 15.44 18.02
C ALA A 93 6.30 16.98 18.01
N GLN A 94 5.92 17.60 16.88
CA GLN A 94 5.83 19.06 16.76
C GLN A 94 4.74 19.65 17.67
N ASP A 95 3.57 19.01 17.75
CA ASP A 95 2.49 19.40 18.65
C ASP A 95 2.95 19.37 20.13
N ALA A 96 3.67 18.31 20.51
CA ALA A 96 4.18 18.16 21.88
C ALA A 96 5.25 19.20 22.23
N ASP A 97 6.20 19.46 21.32
CA ASP A 97 7.23 20.50 21.50
C ASP A 97 6.58 21.89 21.59
N SER A 98 5.61 22.20 20.73
CA SER A 98 4.87 23.46 20.74
C SER A 98 4.09 23.66 22.04
N ALA A 99 3.39 22.63 22.51
CA ALA A 99 2.65 22.68 23.78
C ALA A 99 3.58 22.88 25.00
N SER A 100 4.82 22.37 24.94
CA SER A 100 5.80 22.53 26.03
C SER A 100 6.39 23.94 26.14
N ARG A 101 6.30 24.74 25.07
CA ARG A 101 6.89 26.09 24.97
C ARG A 101 5.91 27.22 25.31
N ILE A 102 4.61 26.94 25.45
CA ILE A 102 3.63 27.94 25.87
C ILE A 102 3.71 28.05 27.40
N PRO A 103 4.16 29.19 27.96
CA PRO A 103 4.18 29.38 29.40
C PRO A 103 2.75 29.35 29.93
N ARG A 104 2.54 28.58 31.01
CA ARG A 104 1.30 28.58 31.79
C ARG A 104 1.15 29.86 32.60
#